data_AF-A0A497NHF9-F1
#
_entry.id   AF-A0A497NHF9-F1
#
_cell.length_a   1.000
_cell.length_b   1.000
_cell.length_c   1.000
_cell.angle_alpha   90.00
_cell.angle_beta   90.00
_cell.angle_gamma   90.00
#
_symmetry.space_group_name_H-M   'P 1'
#
loop_
_entity.id
_entity.type
_entity.pdbx_description
1 polymer ?
#
loop_
_entity_poly.entity_id
_entity_poly.type
_entity_poly.pdbx_seq_one_letter_code
_entity_poly.pdbx_strand_id
1 'polypeptide(L)'
;MREARALVSSIRAVFSSEYASIKMQKGKVPGQEMVAWEHRFNLSEFKEMYMISNIESKARLSVTISLGWRIGELLSLKPSFIKEVLKTVDSDGFVAFDYKRKKTGARIRGILNPCAVHDLTLYLERVPRDREEL
;
A
#
# COMPACT_ATOMS: atom_id res chain seq x y z
N MET A 1 12.84 0.90 18.24
CA MET A 1 11.48 0.31 18.38
C MET A 1 10.32 1.32 18.40
N ARG A 2 10.47 2.53 19.00
CA ARG A 2 9.40 3.57 18.96
C ARG A 2 9.22 4.22 17.58
N GLU A 3 10.30 4.43 16.83
CA GLU A 3 10.28 5.06 15.51
C GLU A 3 9.62 4.19 14.43
N ALA A 4 10.00 2.91 14.34
CA ALA A 4 9.39 1.99 13.40
C ALA A 4 7.86 1.85 13.60
N ARG A 5 7.40 1.80 14.87
CA ARG A 5 5.96 1.81 15.19
C ARG A 5 5.27 3.10 14.71
N ALA A 6 5.96 4.24 14.78
CA ALA A 6 5.44 5.51 14.26
C ALA A 6 5.35 5.50 12.73
N LEU A 7 6.32 4.94 12.01
CA LEU A 7 6.32 4.83 10.55
C LEU A 7 5.19 3.92 10.04
N VAL A 8 5.01 2.75 10.64
CA VAL A 8 3.87 1.86 10.33
C VAL A 8 2.54 2.52 10.70
N SER A 9 2.51 3.28 11.80
CA SER A 9 1.36 4.10 12.16
C SER A 9 1.11 5.24 11.18
N SER A 10 2.12 5.81 10.52
CA SER A 10 1.96 6.84 9.49
C SER A 10 1.36 6.27 8.22
N ILE A 11 1.77 5.06 7.81
CA ILE A 11 1.10 4.35 6.72
C ILE A 11 -0.35 4.06 7.10
N ARG A 12 -0.58 3.45 8.27
CA ARG A 12 -1.95 3.22 8.75
C ARG A 12 -2.74 4.51 8.85
N ALA A 13 -2.14 5.61 9.31
CA ALA A 13 -2.77 6.92 9.36
C ALA A 13 -3.14 7.40 7.96
N VAL A 14 -2.26 7.30 6.96
CA VAL A 14 -2.56 7.62 5.55
C VAL A 14 -3.73 6.78 5.01
N PHE A 15 -3.82 5.49 5.39
CA PHE A 15 -4.91 4.60 5.02
C PHE A 15 -6.19 4.79 5.86
N SER A 16 -6.08 5.27 7.11
CA SER A 16 -7.20 5.51 8.02
C SER A 16 -7.68 6.97 8.04
N SER A 17 -6.95 7.88 7.40
CA SER A 17 -7.21 9.33 7.38
C SER A 17 -7.88 9.76 6.08
N GLU A 18 -9.01 9.15 5.74
CA GLU A 18 -10.07 9.91 5.09
C GLU A 18 -10.54 11.02 6.05
N TYR A 19 -9.72 12.08 6.18
CA TYR A 19 -9.83 13.26 7.05
C TYR A 19 -9.30 13.14 8.49
N ALA A 20 -8.06 13.60 8.72
CA ALA A 20 -7.72 14.59 9.75
C ALA A 20 -6.22 14.95 9.65
N SER A 21 -5.90 16.25 9.63
CA SER A 21 -4.53 16.73 9.72
C SER A 21 -3.90 16.31 11.05
N ILE A 22 -2.83 15.52 11.00
CA ILE A 22 -2.03 15.24 12.18
C ILE A 22 -1.22 16.51 12.48
N LYS A 23 -1.45 17.18 13.62
CA LYS A 23 -0.58 18.28 14.08
C LYS A 23 0.80 17.69 14.41
N MET A 24 1.71 17.73 13.45
CA MET A 24 3.10 17.33 13.66
C MET A 24 3.83 18.41 14.47
N GLN A 25 4.66 18.00 15.44
CA GLN A 25 5.42 18.92 16.27
C GLN A 25 6.42 19.72 15.43
N LYS A 26 6.41 21.04 15.61
CA LYS A 26 7.29 22.01 14.93
C LYS A 26 8.76 21.61 15.15
N GLY A 27 9.51 21.40 14.07
CA GLY A 27 10.97 21.21 14.10
C GLY A 27 11.52 19.80 13.92
N LYS A 28 10.67 18.78 13.68
CA LYS A 28 11.13 17.40 13.41
C LYS A 28 11.13 16.97 11.94
N VAL A 29 10.79 17.87 11.02
CA VAL A 29 10.72 17.58 9.58
C VAL A 29 11.63 18.57 8.86
N PRO A 30 12.65 18.11 8.11
CA PRO A 30 13.51 18.96 7.30
C PRO A 30 12.67 19.80 6.33
N GLY A 31 12.95 21.10 6.22
CA GLY A 31 12.09 22.07 5.50
C GLY A 31 11.81 21.75 4.02
N GLN A 32 12.59 20.88 3.39
CA GLN A 32 12.33 20.41 2.02
C GLN A 32 11.19 19.37 1.95
N GLU A 33 10.90 18.64 3.02
CA GLU A 33 9.77 17.70 3.13
C GLU A 33 8.45 18.39 3.48
N MET A 34 8.49 19.68 3.85
CA MET A 34 7.29 20.49 4.07
C MET A 34 6.68 21.06 2.77
N VAL A 35 7.43 21.08 1.67
CA VAL A 35 7.02 21.77 0.43
C VAL A 35 6.14 20.89 -0.48
N ALA A 36 6.10 19.59 -0.24
CA ALA A 36 5.07 18.70 -0.76
C ALA A 36 4.65 17.80 0.39
N TRP A 37 3.35 17.61 0.62
CA TRP A 37 2.81 16.70 1.63
C TRP A 37 3.08 15.21 1.29
N GLU A 38 4.30 14.91 0.87
CA GLU A 38 4.81 13.67 0.31
C GLU A 38 6.09 13.31 1.06
N HIS A 39 5.96 12.49 2.10
CA HIS A 39 7.13 11.91 2.75
C HIS A 39 7.71 10.82 1.84
N ARG A 40 9.00 10.94 1.52
CA ARG A 40 9.72 9.98 0.67
C ARG A 40 10.48 9.02 1.57
N PHE A 41 9.97 7.81 1.70
CA PHE A 41 10.71 6.75 2.39
C PHE A 41 11.86 6.25 1.52
N ASN A 42 13.02 6.05 2.12
CA ASN A 42 14.15 5.38 1.50
C ASN A 42 14.02 3.85 1.65
N LEU A 43 14.86 3.10 0.92
CA LEU A 43 14.82 1.63 0.93
C LEU A 43 15.05 1.03 2.33
N SER A 44 15.87 1.65 3.17
CA SER A 44 16.13 1.18 4.53
C SER A 44 14.88 1.32 5.40
N GLU A 45 14.23 2.48 5.34
CA GLU A 45 12.98 2.75 6.06
C GLU A 45 11.88 1.77 5.61
N PHE A 46 11.77 1.51 4.31
CA PHE A 46 10.83 0.50 3.79
C PHE A 46 11.10 -0.89 4.34
N LYS A 47 12.37 -1.32 4.39
CA LYS A 47 12.74 -2.63 4.96
C LYS A 47 12.36 -2.72 6.42
N GLU A 48 12.63 -1.69 7.21
CA GLU A 48 12.27 -1.66 8.63
C GLU A 48 10.75 -1.74 8.82
N MET A 49 10.00 -0.91 8.10
CA MET A 49 8.54 -0.89 8.14
C MET A 49 7.95 -2.24 7.74
N TYR A 50 8.49 -2.86 6.70
CA TYR A 50 8.07 -4.18 6.24
C TYR A 50 8.34 -5.25 7.31
N MET A 51 9.51 -5.27 7.92
CA MET A 51 9.88 -6.29 8.92
C MET A 51 9.00 -6.30 10.17
N ILE A 52 8.56 -5.13 10.63
CA ILE A 52 7.75 -5.00 11.86
C ILE A 52 6.23 -4.95 11.62
N SER A 53 5.79 -4.91 10.36
CA SER A 53 4.38 -4.80 9.99
C SER A 53 3.60 -6.09 10.20
N ASN A 54 2.30 -5.97 10.49
CA ASN A 54 1.38 -7.11 10.42
C ASN A 54 1.07 -7.48 8.95
N ILE A 55 0.44 -8.63 8.75
CA ILE A 55 0.19 -9.21 7.41
C ILE A 55 -0.56 -8.24 6.49
N GLU A 56 -1.60 -7.59 7.03
CA GLU A 56 -2.35 -6.54 6.32
C GLU A 56 -1.46 -5.37 5.90
N SER A 57 -0.66 -4.82 6.82
CA SER A 57 0.22 -3.69 6.51
C SER A 57 1.33 -4.08 5.53
N LYS A 58 1.83 -5.33 5.58
CA LYS A 58 2.77 -5.86 4.59
C LYS A 58 2.14 -5.92 3.20
N ALA A 59 0.93 -6.46 3.08
CA ALA A 59 0.20 -6.54 1.82
C ALA A 59 -0.07 -5.15 1.22
N ARG A 60 -0.57 -4.21 2.03
CA ARG A 60 -0.78 -2.83 1.56
C ARG A 60 0.53 -2.18 1.10
N LEU A 61 1.62 -2.38 1.85
CA LEU A 61 2.93 -1.79 1.55
C LEU A 61 3.52 -2.36 0.26
N SER A 62 3.57 -3.69 0.11
CA SER A 62 4.14 -4.32 -1.07
C SER A 62 3.35 -4.04 -2.35
N VAL A 63 2.02 -3.98 -2.27
CA VAL A 63 1.16 -3.57 -3.38
C VAL A 63 1.37 -2.12 -3.78
N THR A 64 1.44 -1.22 -2.79
CA THR A 64 1.67 0.21 -3.04
C THR A 64 2.99 0.44 -3.76
N ILE A 65 4.05 -0.21 -3.29
CA ILE A 65 5.38 -0.14 -3.90
C ILE A 65 5.37 -0.73 -5.31
N SER A 66 4.72 -1.88 -5.49
CA SER A 66 4.71 -2.56 -6.79
C SER A 66 3.94 -1.79 -7.85
N LEU A 67 2.79 -1.21 -7.50
CA LEU A 67 1.96 -0.49 -8.44
C LEU A 67 2.43 0.95 -8.67
N GLY A 68 3.02 1.59 -7.64
CA GLY A 68 3.40 3.01 -7.70
C GLY A 68 2.19 3.93 -7.90
N TRP A 69 0.99 3.46 -7.55
CA TRP A 69 -0.24 4.21 -7.74
C TRP A 69 -0.53 5.15 -6.58
N ARG A 70 -1.35 6.17 -6.86
CA ARG A 70 -1.89 7.04 -5.82
C ARG A 70 -2.81 6.23 -4.90
N ILE A 71 -2.80 6.57 -3.62
CA ILE A 71 -3.59 5.90 -2.57
C ILE A 71 -5.07 5.73 -2.92
N GLY A 72 -5.71 6.76 -3.49
CA GLY A 72 -7.13 6.71 -3.86
C GLY A 72 -7.44 5.69 -4.97
N GLU A 73 -6.48 5.39 -5.84
CA GLU A 73 -6.65 4.34 -6.84
C GLU A 73 -6.48 2.95 -6.21
N LEU A 74 -5.58 2.80 -5.22
CA LEU A 74 -5.40 1.56 -4.47
C LEU A 74 -6.64 1.20 -3.64
N LEU A 75 -7.20 2.15 -2.89
CA LEU A 75 -8.43 1.97 -2.11
C LEU A 75 -9.64 1.59 -2.98
N SER A 76 -9.59 1.94 -4.27
CA SER A 76 -10.66 1.63 -5.21
C SER A 76 -10.60 0.21 -5.77
N LEU A 77 -9.54 -0.55 -5.47
CA LEU A 77 -9.37 -1.96 -5.83
C LEU A 77 -10.27 -2.84 -4.97
N LYS A 78 -11.17 -3.58 -5.64
CA LYS A 78 -12.05 -4.52 -4.95
C LYS A 78 -11.29 -5.79 -4.61
N PRO A 79 -11.48 -6.38 -3.42
CA PRO A 79 -10.88 -7.67 -3.07
C PRO A 79 -11.19 -8.77 -4.09
N SER A 80 -12.41 -8.80 -4.63
CA SER A 80 -12.80 -9.74 -5.70
C SER A 80 -12.00 -9.55 -6.99
N PHE A 81 -11.73 -8.30 -7.39
CA PHE A 81 -10.89 -8.02 -8.55
C PHE A 81 -9.45 -8.52 -8.32
N ILE A 82 -8.89 -8.26 -7.14
CA ILE A 82 -7.55 -8.73 -6.79
C ILE A 82 -7.47 -10.25 -6.78
N LYS A 83 -8.47 -10.94 -6.21
CA LYS A 83 -8.54 -12.42 -6.23
C LYS A 83 -8.52 -12.99 -7.65
N GLU A 84 -9.23 -12.36 -8.60
CA GLU A 84 -9.20 -12.80 -10.00
C GLU A 84 -7.85 -12.51 -10.66
N VAL A 85 -7.29 -11.33 -10.42
CA VAL A 85 -5.99 -10.92 -10.94
C VAL A 85 -4.87 -11.86 -10.45
N LEU A 86 -4.90 -12.27 -9.18
CA LEU A 86 -3.93 -13.22 -8.63
C LEU A 86 -4.00 -14.64 -9.23
N LYS A 87 -5.02 -14.98 -10.02
CA LYS A 87 -5.05 -16.25 -10.78
C LYS A 87 -4.19 -16.20 -12.03
N THR A 88 -3.77 -15.02 -12.45
CA THR A 88 -2.95 -14.82 -13.66
C THR A 88 -1.47 -14.61 -13.32
N VAL A 89 -1.01 -15.20 -12.22
CA VAL A 89 0.42 -15.20 -11.84
C VAL A 89 1.20 -15.95 -12.91
N ASP A 90 2.26 -15.33 -13.42
CA ASP A 90 3.15 -15.95 -14.39
C ASP A 90 4.19 -16.87 -13.73
N SER A 91 5.05 -17.48 -14.54
CA SER A 91 6.09 -18.41 -14.06
C SER A 91 7.11 -17.75 -13.13
N ASP A 92 7.29 -16.43 -13.25
CA ASP A 92 8.26 -15.66 -12.47
C ASP A 92 7.62 -15.07 -11.19
N GLY A 93 6.32 -15.32 -10.97
CA GLY A 93 5.59 -14.86 -9.80
C GLY A 93 5.05 -13.44 -9.94
N PHE A 94 5.07 -12.85 -11.14
CA PHE A 94 4.48 -11.55 -11.39
C PHE A 94 3.02 -11.65 -11.82
N VAL A 95 2.28 -10.56 -11.64
CA VAL A 95 0.93 -10.42 -12.17
C VAL A 95 0.81 -9.09 -12.88
N ALA A 96 0.35 -9.10 -14.12
CA ALA A 96 0.08 -7.88 -14.88
C ALA A 96 -1.40 -7.80 -15.26
N PHE A 97 -2.02 -6.63 -15.05
CA PHE A 97 -3.45 -6.43 -15.31
C PHE A 97 -3.76 -5.01 -15.76
N ASP A 98 -4.87 -4.86 -16.48
CA ASP A 98 -5.40 -3.54 -16.84
C ASP A 98 -6.46 -3.11 -15.82
N TYR A 99 -6.41 -1.84 -15.43
CA TYR A 99 -7.37 -1.25 -14.51
C TYR A 99 -7.94 0.04 -15.10
N LYS A 100 -9.24 0.25 -14.95
CA LYS A 100 -9.90 1.48 -15.35
C LYS A 100 -10.13 2.35 -14.11
N ARG A 101 -9.45 3.49 -14.03
CA ARG A 101 -9.61 4.44 -12.93
C ARG A 101 -11.05 4.91 -12.84
N LYS A 102 -11.67 4.79 -11.66
CA LYS A 102 -13.07 5.18 -11.46
C LYS A 102 -13.30 6.67 -11.70
N LYS A 103 -12.38 7.53 -11.24
CA LYS A 103 -12.54 8.99 -11.29
C LYS A 103 -12.37 9.59 -12.69
N THR A 104 -11.42 9.07 -13.47
CA THR A 104 -11.05 9.65 -14.77
C THR A 104 -11.46 8.79 -15.96
N GLY A 105 -11.84 7.53 -15.73
CA GLY A 105 -12.10 6.57 -16.80
C GLY A 105 -10.86 6.11 -17.56
N ALA A 106 -9.67 6.62 -17.21
CA ALA A 106 -8.41 6.27 -17.86
C ALA A 106 -8.04 4.81 -17.57
N ARG A 107 -7.52 4.12 -18.60
CA ARG A 107 -6.94 2.79 -18.45
C ARG A 107 -5.48 2.92 -18.00
N ILE A 108 -5.09 2.15 -17.01
CA ILE A 108 -3.74 2.06 -16.50
C ILE A 108 -3.33 0.59 -16.41
N ARG A 109 -2.03 0.34 -16.56
CA ARG A 109 -1.43 -0.98 -16.37
C ARG A 109 -0.93 -1.11 -14.93
N GLY A 110 -1.29 -2.20 -14.27
CA GLY A 110 -0.78 -2.60 -12.96
C GLY A 110 0.15 -3.79 -13.11
N ILE A 111 1.25 -3.80 -12.34
CA ILE A 111 2.17 -4.93 -12.24
C ILE A 111 2.42 -5.19 -10.75
N LEU A 112 2.10 -6.39 -10.30
CA LEU A 112 2.45 -6.90 -8.98
C LEU A 112 3.71 -7.74 -9.09
N ASN A 113 4.70 -7.42 -8.28
CA ASN A 113 5.91 -8.21 -8.12
C ASN A 113 5.66 -9.42 -7.19
N PRO A 114 6.58 -10.41 -7.17
CA PRO A 114 6.40 -11.62 -6.37
C PRO A 114 6.16 -11.37 -4.88
N CYS A 115 6.78 -10.35 -4.30
CA CYS A 115 6.55 -9.99 -2.89
C CYS A 115 5.11 -9.51 -2.66
N ALA A 116 4.59 -8.65 -3.54
CA ALA A 116 3.22 -8.17 -3.46
C ALA A 116 2.20 -9.30 -3.66
N VAL A 117 2.46 -10.22 -4.61
CA VAL A 117 1.64 -11.41 -4.82
C VAL A 117 1.60 -12.29 -3.57
N HIS A 118 2.77 -12.57 -2.97
CA HIS A 118 2.87 -13.37 -1.76
C HIS A 118 2.11 -12.76 -0.58
N ASP A 119 2.37 -11.49 -0.27
CA ASP A 119 1.75 -10.82 0.87
C ASP A 119 0.23 -10.66 0.70
N LEU A 120 -0.23 -10.35 -0.51
CA LEU A 120 -1.66 -10.29 -0.82
C LEU A 120 -2.34 -11.64 -0.63
N THR A 121 -1.69 -12.72 -1.09
CA THR A 121 -2.24 -14.07 -0.96
C THR A 121 -2.39 -14.42 0.52
N LEU A 122 -1.35 -14.21 1.32
CA LEU A 122 -1.38 -14.43 2.77
C LEU A 122 -2.43 -13.58 3.49
N TYR A 123 -2.61 -12.33 3.06
CA TYR A 123 -3.63 -11.45 3.61
C TYR A 123 -5.04 -11.97 3.30
N LEU A 124 -5.32 -12.31 2.04
CA LEU A 124 -6.64 -12.77 1.59
C LEU A 124 -7.04 -14.12 2.19
N GLU A 125 -6.09 -14.98 2.54
CA GLU A 125 -6.33 -16.26 3.23
C GLU A 125 -6.68 -16.09 4.71
N ARG A 126 -6.15 -15.03 5.37
CA ARG A 126 -6.23 -14.86 6.83
C ARG A 126 -7.30 -13.87 7.29
N VAL A 127 -7.87 -13.08 6.39
CA VAL A 127 -8.93 -12.12 6.73
C VAL A 127 -10.29 -12.82 6.67
N PRO A 128 -11.11 -12.76 7.74
CA PRO A 128 -12.48 -13.24 7.71
C PRO A 128 -13.25 -12.57 6.56
N ARG A 129 -14.10 -13.34 5.86
CA ARG A 129 -14.85 -12.89 4.66
C ARG A 129 -15.72 -11.64 4.88
N ASP A 130 -15.87 -11.19 6.12
CA ASP A 130 -16.74 -10.09 6.54
C ASP A 130 -16.02 -8.72 6.59
N ARG A 131 -14.73 -8.64 6.27
CA ARG A 131 -13.95 -7.38 6.14
C ARG A 131 -13.32 -7.27 4.76
N GLU A 132 -14.13 -7.02 3.74
CA GLU A 132 -13.68 -6.81 2.35
C GLU A 132 -13.28 -5.36 2.06
N GLU A 133 -12.36 -4.78 2.83
CA GLU A 133 -11.76 -3.48 2.51
C GLU A 133 -10.22 -3.58 2.55
N LEU A 134 -9.58 -3.09 1.48
CA LEU A 134 -8.12 -3.01 1.31
C LEU A 134 -7.59 -1.61 1.62
#